data_AF-D1FQE3-F1
#
_entry.id   AF-D1FQE3-F1
#
_cell.length_a   1.000
_cell.length_b   1.000
_cell.length_c   1.000
_cell.angle_alpha   90.00
_cell.angle_beta   90.00
_cell.angle_gamma   90.00
#
_symmetry.space_group_name_H-M   'P 1'
#
loop_
_entity.id
_entity.type
_entity.pdbx_description
1 polymer ?
#
loop_
_entity_poly.entity_id
_entity_poly.type
_entity_poly.pdbx_seq_one_letter_code
_entity_poly.pdbx_strand_id
1 'polypeptide(L)'
;KVRGYLQCWDTESGKLQKAISVDESLSALAVRDDGRFVAIGSMFSGSVSIYIAFSLQRVLHVPGAHSMFITGLEFLPVLNLDGPTISSDCEAAVVSISVDNRICIHSLQNRFALPAWVAIVLIVGILFLTFLLCSYLKI
;
A
#
# COMPACT_ATOMS: atom_id res chain seq x y z
N LYS A 1 25.42 4.62 -3.84
CA LYS A 1 24.16 4.33 -3.12
C LYS A 1 23.72 2.93 -3.57
N VAL A 2 23.70 1.94 -2.69
CA VAL A 2 23.30 0.57 -3.05
C VAL A 2 21.77 0.54 -3.19
N ARG A 3 21.27 -0.04 -4.29
CA ARG A 3 19.83 -0.21 -4.54
C ARG A 3 19.35 -1.50 -3.90
N GLY A 4 18.21 -1.44 -3.24
CA GLY A 4 17.47 -2.61 -2.78
C GLY A 4 16.57 -3.16 -3.90
N TYR A 5 16.17 -4.41 -3.76
CA TYR A 5 15.17 -5.03 -4.62
C TYR A 5 14.12 -5.71 -3.77
N LEU A 6 12.86 -5.52 -4.14
CA LEU A 6 11.74 -6.28 -3.59
C LEU A 6 11.27 -7.26 -4.66
N GLN A 7 11.25 -8.55 -4.32
CA GLN A 7 11.00 -9.64 -5.26
C GLN A 7 9.86 -10.51 -4.76
N CYS A 8 8.98 -10.90 -5.67
CA CYS A 8 7.92 -11.86 -5.47
C CYS A 8 8.27 -13.14 -6.21
N TRP A 9 8.33 -14.25 -5.48
CA TRP A 9 8.72 -15.55 -5.98
C TRP A 9 7.53 -16.51 -5.89
N ASP A 10 7.38 -17.32 -6.92
CA ASP A 10 6.52 -18.49 -6.86
C ASP A 10 7.20 -19.57 -6.01
N THR A 11 6.56 -19.97 -4.92
CA THR A 11 7.11 -20.97 -4.00
C THR A 11 7.09 -22.38 -4.56
N GLU A 12 6.15 -22.70 -5.47
CA GLU A 12 6.05 -24.04 -6.06
C GLU A 12 7.07 -24.24 -7.18
N SER A 13 7.16 -23.28 -8.10
CA SER A 13 8.07 -23.37 -9.25
C SER A 13 9.47 -22.79 -8.99
N GLY A 14 9.64 -22.03 -7.91
CA GLY A 14 10.88 -21.31 -7.60
C GLY A 14 11.19 -20.16 -8.57
N LYS A 15 10.23 -19.76 -9.40
CA LYS A 15 10.43 -18.72 -10.41
C LYS A 15 10.15 -17.33 -9.84
N LEU A 16 10.99 -16.37 -10.24
CA LEU A 16 10.75 -14.96 -9.97
C LEU A 16 9.53 -14.50 -10.79
N GLN A 17 8.46 -14.09 -10.10
CA GLN A 17 7.26 -13.56 -10.75
C GLN A 17 7.38 -12.06 -11.03
N LYS A 18 7.80 -11.28 -10.02
CA LYS A 18 7.93 -9.82 -10.11
C LYS A 18 9.11 -9.32 -9.31
N ALA A 19 9.73 -8.24 -9.77
CA ALA A 19 10.77 -7.54 -9.06
C ALA A 19 10.63 -6.04 -9.27
N ILE A 20 10.83 -5.26 -8.21
CA ILE A 20 10.94 -3.81 -8.29
C ILE A 20 12.26 -3.37 -7.66
N SER A 21 12.86 -2.33 -8.21
CA SER A 21 14.01 -1.67 -7.63
C SER A 21 13.56 -0.61 -6.62
N VAL A 22 14.24 -0.54 -5.49
CA VAL A 22 14.10 0.53 -4.50
C VAL A 22 15.42 1.31 -4.49
N ASP A 23 15.35 2.64 -4.61
CA ASP A 23 16.52 3.52 -4.71
C ASP A 23 17.30 3.70 -3.39
N GLU A 24 17.20 2.72 -2.49
CA GLU A 24 17.85 2.68 -1.20
C GLU A 24 18.06 1.24 -0.71
N SER A 25 19.05 1.04 0.16
CA SER A 25 19.26 -0.21 0.87
C SER A 25 18.12 -0.46 1.86
N LEU A 26 17.61 -1.69 1.86
CA LEU A 26 16.53 -2.13 2.75
C LEU A 26 17.13 -2.80 3.99
N SER A 27 16.49 -2.63 5.14
CA SER A 27 16.92 -3.21 6.41
C SER A 27 15.91 -4.18 7.02
N ALA A 28 14.62 -4.02 6.70
CA ALA A 28 13.55 -4.86 7.23
C ALA A 28 12.46 -5.14 6.18
N LEU A 29 11.80 -6.29 6.31
CA LEU A 29 10.68 -6.74 5.50
C LEU A 29 9.64 -7.38 6.41
N ALA A 30 8.37 -7.05 6.22
CA ALA A 30 7.26 -7.71 6.90
C ALA A 30 6.16 -8.02 5.89
N VAL A 31 5.49 -9.15 6.04
CA VAL A 31 4.32 -9.54 5.25
C VAL A 31 3.12 -9.55 6.19
N ARG A 32 1.98 -9.03 5.75
CA ARG A 32 0.75 -9.10 6.53
C ARG A 32 0.20 -10.53 6.56
N ASP A 33 -0.45 -10.92 7.66
CA ASP A 33 -0.97 -12.28 7.88
C ASP A 33 -1.86 -12.82 6.74
N ASP A 34 -2.65 -11.96 6.09
CA ASP A 34 -3.52 -12.33 4.97
C ASP A 34 -2.83 -12.26 3.59
N GLY A 35 -1.54 -11.94 3.56
CA GLY A 35 -0.73 -11.84 2.34
C GLY A 35 -1.10 -10.67 1.42
N ARG A 36 -1.98 -9.74 1.79
CA ARG A 36 -2.39 -8.64 0.90
C ARG A 36 -1.36 -7.53 0.78
N PHE A 37 -0.60 -7.28 1.86
CA PHE A 37 0.40 -6.22 1.91
C PHE A 37 1.77 -6.74 2.37
N VAL A 38 2.80 -6.04 1.90
CA VAL A 38 4.18 -6.20 2.34
C VAL A 38 4.74 -4.82 2.68
N ALA A 39 5.49 -4.72 3.77
CA ALA A 39 6.13 -3.50 4.21
C ALA A 39 7.64 -3.66 4.17
N ILE A 40 8.33 -2.58 3.82
CA ILE A 40 9.78 -2.50 3.81
C ILE A 40 10.25 -1.31 4.62
N GLY A 41 11.38 -1.50 5.31
CA GLY A 41 12.12 -0.45 6.00
C GLY A 41 13.44 -0.16 5.30
N SER A 42 13.83 1.12 5.23
CA SER A 42 15.12 1.53 4.69
C SER A 42 16.22 1.63 5.75
N MET A 43 17.46 1.49 5.28
CA MET A 43 18.65 1.52 6.12
C MET A 43 19.17 2.93 6.41
N PHE A 44 19.13 3.88 5.47
CA PHE A 44 19.78 5.19 5.70
C PHE A 44 18.78 6.29 6.04
N SER A 45 17.65 6.31 5.35
CA SER A 45 16.63 7.34 5.49
C SER A 45 15.61 7.04 6.59
N GLY A 46 15.61 5.82 7.15
CA GLY A 46 14.60 5.39 8.13
C GLY A 46 13.17 5.48 7.58
N SER A 47 12.99 5.32 6.28
CA SER A 47 11.70 5.42 5.59
C SER A 47 10.97 4.08 5.62
N VAL A 48 9.65 4.14 5.80
CA VAL A 48 8.77 2.96 5.73
C VAL A 48 7.93 3.04 4.46
N SER A 49 7.80 1.93 3.75
CA SER A 49 6.94 1.85 2.57
C SER A 49 6.07 0.60 2.63
N ILE A 50 4.81 0.74 2.23
CA ILE A 50 3.85 -0.38 2.14
C ILE A 50 3.52 -0.60 0.67
N TYR A 51 3.52 -1.86 0.27
CA TYR A 51 3.23 -2.35 -1.06
C TYR A 51 2.11 -3.37 -1.03
N ILE A 52 1.34 -3.43 -2.12
CA ILE A 52 0.43 -4.55 -2.37
C ILE A 52 1.30 -5.76 -2.75
N ALA A 53 1.13 -6.89 -2.05
CA ALA A 53 2.03 -8.03 -2.19
C ALA A 53 2.00 -8.65 -3.61
N PHE A 54 0.81 -8.82 -4.20
CA PHE A 54 0.68 -9.48 -5.52
C PHE A 54 1.20 -8.63 -6.69
N SER A 55 1.12 -7.30 -6.57
CA SER A 55 1.48 -6.38 -7.66
C SER A 55 2.80 -5.67 -7.46
N LEU A 56 3.35 -5.69 -6.23
CA LEU A 56 4.46 -4.86 -5.80
C LEU A 56 4.23 -3.37 -6.10
N GLN A 57 2.96 -2.93 -6.11
CA GLN A 57 2.62 -1.51 -6.24
C GLN A 57 2.69 -0.84 -4.88
N ARG A 58 3.45 0.26 -4.79
CA ARG A 58 3.56 1.07 -3.57
C ARG A 58 2.26 1.79 -3.29
N VAL A 59 1.68 1.57 -2.10
CA VAL A 59 0.44 2.20 -1.65
C VAL A 59 0.66 3.27 -0.59
N LEU A 60 1.74 3.15 0.18
CA LEU A 60 2.14 4.14 1.18
C LEU A 60 3.67 4.30 1.15
N HIS A 61 4.12 5.55 1.31
CA HIS A 61 5.53 5.87 1.52
C HIS A 61 5.62 6.95 2.59
N VAL A 62 6.27 6.62 3.69
CA VAL A 62 6.53 7.54 4.81
C VAL A 62 8.03 7.80 4.84
N PRO A 63 8.50 8.90 4.22
CA PRO A 63 9.90 9.26 4.23
C PRO A 63 10.33 9.69 5.63
N GLY A 64 11.51 9.26 6.09
CA GLY A 64 12.06 9.75 7.36
C GLY A 64 11.21 9.40 8.59
N ALA A 65 10.54 8.25 8.58
CA ALA A 65 9.75 7.76 9.73
C ALA A 65 10.62 7.62 11.00
N HIS A 66 11.90 7.29 10.81
CA HIS A 66 12.93 7.23 11.82
C HIS A 66 14.15 8.04 11.38
N SER A 67 14.96 8.52 12.34
CA SER A 67 16.21 9.22 12.02
C SER A 67 17.36 8.28 11.66
N MET A 68 17.18 6.97 11.85
CA MET A 68 18.18 5.93 11.64
C MET A 68 17.56 4.69 10.96
N PHE A 69 18.33 3.64 10.73
CA PHE A 69 17.84 2.41 10.09
C PHE A 69 16.71 1.76 10.89
N ILE A 70 15.75 1.18 10.18
CA ILE A 70 14.67 0.42 10.79
C ILE A 70 15.22 -0.95 11.20
N THR A 71 15.05 -1.32 12.47
CA THR A 71 15.54 -2.58 13.05
C THR A 71 14.48 -3.66 13.05
N GLY A 72 13.20 -3.27 13.09
CA GLY A 72 12.07 -4.19 13.12
C GLY A 72 10.84 -3.56 12.49
N LEU A 73 10.03 -4.41 11.87
CA LEU A 73 8.83 -4.02 11.14
C LEU A 73 7.82 -5.14 11.28
N GLU A 74 6.59 -4.83 11.68
CA GLU A 74 5.55 -5.84 11.90
C GLU A 74 4.16 -5.26 11.58
N PHE A 75 3.32 -6.04 10.90
CA PHE A 75 1.94 -5.64 10.67
C PHE A 75 1.09 -5.88 11.92
N LEU A 76 0.12 -5.00 12.17
CA LEU A 76 -0.91 -5.31 13.15
C LEU A 76 -1.77 -6.48 12.65
N PRO A 77 -2.14 -7.41 13.55
CA PRO A 77 -2.87 -8.61 13.18
C PRO A 77 -4.25 -8.27 12.60
N VAL A 78 -4.68 -9.07 11.63
CA VAL A 78 -6.03 -8.99 11.07
C VAL A 78 -6.99 -9.69 12.03
N LEU A 79 -7.56 -8.93 12.96
CA LEU A 79 -8.48 -9.45 13.98
C LEU A 79 -9.87 -9.82 13.42
N ASN A 80 -10.23 -9.30 12.25
CA ASN A 80 -11.50 -9.56 11.58
C ASN A 80 -11.26 -9.89 10.10
N LEU A 81 -11.58 -11.13 9.69
CA LEU A 81 -11.55 -11.53 8.28
C LEU A 81 -12.67 -10.86 7.45
N ASP A 82 -13.80 -10.55 8.09
CA ASP A 82 -15.03 -10.02 7.45
C ASP A 82 -15.48 -8.63 7.95
N GLY A 83 -14.71 -7.99 8.83
CA GLY A 83 -15.11 -6.76 9.52
C GLY A 83 -14.03 -5.68 9.56
N PRO A 84 -14.39 -4.42 9.83
CA PRO A 84 -13.41 -3.36 9.99
C PRO A 84 -12.44 -3.71 11.13
N THR A 85 -11.18 -3.33 10.98
CA THR A 85 -10.19 -3.48 12.04
C THR A 85 -10.68 -2.70 13.27
N ILE A 86 -10.49 -3.27 14.47
CA ILE A 86 -10.94 -2.67 15.74
C ILE A 86 -10.22 -1.33 16.01
N SER A 87 -9.14 -1.05 15.27
CA SER A 87 -8.33 0.15 15.34
C SER A 87 -8.52 1.00 14.08
N SER A 88 -9.50 1.92 14.10
CA SER A 88 -9.73 2.99 13.10
C SER A 88 -10.07 2.52 11.67
N ASP A 89 -10.56 3.44 10.82
CA ASP A 89 -10.85 3.21 9.39
C ASP A 89 -9.58 2.97 8.54
N CYS A 90 -8.75 2.02 8.95
CA CYS A 90 -7.48 1.69 8.35
C CYS A 90 -7.52 0.27 7.79
N GLU A 91 -7.15 0.16 6.52
CA GLU A 91 -7.08 -1.11 5.82
C GLU A 91 -5.92 -1.96 6.35
N ALA A 92 -4.79 -1.34 6.70
CA ALA A 92 -3.63 -1.99 7.29
C ALA A 92 -2.89 -1.02 8.22
N ALA A 93 -2.11 -1.53 9.17
CA ALA A 93 -1.19 -0.72 9.94
C ALA A 93 0.11 -1.50 10.19
N VAL A 94 1.23 -0.79 10.19
CA VAL A 94 2.57 -1.34 10.38
C VAL A 94 3.25 -0.63 11.53
N VAL A 95 3.80 -1.39 12.48
CA VAL A 95 4.66 -0.89 13.53
C VAL A 95 6.10 -0.94 13.05
N SER A 96 6.83 0.15 13.20
CA SER A 96 8.27 0.22 12.94
C SER A 96 9.04 0.62 14.20
N ILE A 97 10.20 -0.01 14.38
CA ILE A 97 11.14 0.29 15.46
C ILE A 97 12.53 0.60 14.89
N SER A 98 13.28 1.45 15.59
CA SER A 98 14.63 1.85 15.21
C SER A 98 15.50 2.12 16.44
N VAL A 99 16.80 2.30 16.19
CA VAL A 99 17.81 2.68 17.19
C VAL A 99 17.63 4.12 17.68
N ASP A 100 16.73 4.89 17.07
CA ASP A 100 16.37 6.24 17.51
C ASP A 100 15.44 6.27 18.76
N ASN A 101 15.24 5.12 19.40
CA ASN A 101 14.37 4.90 20.54
C ASN A 101 12.90 5.29 20.29
N ARG A 102 12.45 5.24 19.03
CA ARG A 102 11.06 5.49 18.67
C ARG A 102 10.38 4.22 18.17
N ILE A 103 9.09 4.14 18.49
CA ILE A 103 8.14 3.17 17.93
C ILE A 103 7.10 4.00 17.20
N CYS A 104 6.95 3.76 15.90
CA CYS A 104 6.02 4.49 15.04
C CYS A 104 4.98 3.54 14.47
N ILE A 105 3.73 3.98 14.38
CA ILE A 105 2.63 3.24 13.75
C ILE A 105 2.27 3.95 12.45
N HIS A 106 2.34 3.22 11.34
CA HIS A 106 2.03 3.70 10.00
C HIS A 106 0.73 3.07 9.52
N SER A 107 -0.34 3.85 9.53
CA SER A 107 -1.66 3.39 9.12
C SER A 107 -1.93 3.68 7.65
N LEU A 108 -2.37 2.65 6.92
CA LEU A 108 -2.90 2.75 5.57
C LEU A 108 -4.42 2.97 5.66
N GLN A 109 -4.89 4.18 5.36
CA GLN A 109 -6.31 4.48 5.38
C GLN A 109 -7.07 3.65 4.34
N ASN A 110 -8.29 3.24 4.71
CA ASN A 110 -9.19 2.57 3.79
C ASN A 110 -9.56 3.51 2.63
N ARG A 111 -9.29 3.09 1.39
CA ARG A 111 -9.75 3.84 0.22
C ARG A 111 -11.21 3.48 -0.01
N PHE A 112 -12.12 4.33 0.48
CA PHE A 112 -13.53 4.24 0.10
C PHE A 112 -13.63 4.29 -1.43
N ALA A 113 -13.95 3.14 -2.04
CA ALA A 113 -14.45 3.12 -3.40
C ALA A 113 -15.82 3.82 -3.38
N LEU A 114 -16.06 4.73 -4.33
CA LEU A 114 -17.39 5.30 -4.52
C LEU A 114 -18.41 4.14 -4.55
N PRO A 115 -19.54 4.25 -3.82
CA PRO A 115 -20.56 3.21 -3.87
C PRO A 115 -20.92 2.95 -5.33
N ALA A 116 -21.02 1.68 -5.73
CA ALA A 116 -21.22 1.32 -7.14
C ALA A 116 -22.44 2.04 -7.76
N TRP A 117 -23.49 2.27 -6.96
CA TRP A 117 -24.67 3.03 -7.39
C TRP A 117 -24.36 4.49 -7.73
N VAL A 118 -23.48 5.17 -6.98
CA VAL A 118 -23.05 6.55 -7.28
C VAL A 118 -22.32 6.58 -8.60
N ALA A 119 -21.40 5.63 -8.83
CA ALA A 119 -20.67 5.53 -10.09
C ALA A 119 -21.61 5.29 -11.28
N ILE A 120 -22.62 4.42 -11.13
CA ILE A 120 -23.63 4.16 -12.17
C ILE A 120 -24.43 5.42 -12.49
N VAL A 121 -24.92 6.14 -11.47
CA VAL A 121 -25.66 7.40 -11.66
C VAL A 121 -24.81 8.44 -12.37
N LEU A 122 -23.53 8.56 -12.01
CA LEU A 122 -22.58 9.47 -12.66
C LEU A 122 -22.36 9.12 -14.15
N ILE A 123 -22.19 7.83 -14.47
CA ILE A 123 -22.03 7.34 -15.84
C ILE A 123 -23.28 7.67 -16.68
N VAL A 124 -24.47 7.37 -16.16
CA VAL A 124 -25.74 7.67 -16.85
C VAL A 124 -25.90 9.19 -17.05
N GLY A 125 -25.57 9.98 -16.03
CA GLY A 125 -25.61 11.44 -16.10
C GLY A 125 -24.67 12.01 -17.16
N ILE A 126 -23.43 11.52 -17.24
CA ILE A 126 -22.45 11.94 -18.25
C ILE A 126 -22.95 11.56 -19.65
N LEU A 127 -23.45 10.34 -19.85
CA LEU A 127 -23.98 9.90 -21.16
C LEU A 127 -25.14 10.80 -21.62
N PHE A 128 -26.06 11.15 -20.72
CA PHE A 128 -27.17 12.03 -21.04
C PHE A 128 -26.69 13.45 -21.38
N LEU A 129 -25.72 13.98 -20.62
CA LEU A 129 -25.17 15.31 -20.85
C LEU A 129 -24.39 15.37 -22.16
N THR A 130 -23.64 14.32 -22.51
CA THR A 130 -22.99 14.20 -23.83
C THR A 130 -24.00 14.16 -24.96
N PHE A 131 -25.12 13.45 -24.80
CA PHE A 131 -26.16 13.39 -25.83
C PHE A 131 -26.82 14.76 -26.05
N LEU A 132 -27.15 15.47 -24.96
CA LEU A 132 -27.66 16.83 -25.03
C LEU A 132 -26.68 17.80 -25.68
N LEU A 133 -25.38 17.68 -25.35
CA LEU A 133 -24.33 18.51 -25.93
C LEU A 133 -24.19 18.27 -27.43
N CYS A 134 -24.15 17.01 -27.89
CA CYS A 134 -24.13 16.67 -29.32
C CYS A 134 -25.38 17.21 -30.04
N SER A 135 -26.57 17.01 -29.43
CA SER A 135 -27.83 17.54 -29.96
C SER A 135 -27.82 19.06 -30.10
N TYR A 136 -27.26 19.77 -29.12
CA TYR A 136 -27.14 21.23 -29.15
C TYR A 136 -26.14 21.72 -30.20
N LEU A 137 -25.00 21.01 -30.34
CA LEU A 137 -23.96 21.33 -31.31
C LEU A 137 -24.33 20.93 -32.75
N LYS A 138 -25.48 20.26 -32.97
CA LYS A 138 -25.97 19.76 -34.27
C LYS A 138 -24.91 18.94 -35.02
N ILE A 139 -24.13 18.17 -34.27
CA ILE A 139 -23.23 17.11 -34.78
C ILE A 139 -24.00 15.79 -34.64
#